data_AF-A0A957FRA6-F1
#
_entry.id   AF-A0A957FRA6-F1
#
_cell.length_a   1.000
_cell.length_b   1.000
_cell.length_c   1.000
_cell.angle_alpha   90.00
_cell.angle_beta   90.00
_cell.angle_gamma   90.00
#
_symmetry.space_group_name_H-M   'P 1'
#
loop_
_entity.id
_entity.type
_entity.pdbx_description
1 polymer ?
#
loop_
_entity_poly.entity_id
_entity_poly.type
_entity_poly.pdbx_seq_one_letter_code
_entity_poly.pdbx_strand_id
1 'polypeptide(L)' 'GHKWVPRLTELLPDSTLLGIDERTGMMGSVAPAGGGEWTVYGQGSVTLYRAGNTAVFAPGQSFTLG' A
#
# COMPACT_ATOMS: atom_id res chain seq x y z
N GLY A 1 10.22 1.26 -10.48
CA GLY A 1 11.11 0.64 -9.46
C GLY A 1 11.25 1.54 -8.24
N HIS A 2 11.43 0.94 -7.05
CA HIS A 2 11.28 1.53 -5.70
C HIS A 2 12.34 2.57 -5.26
N LYS A 3 13.10 3.17 -6.18
CA LYS A 3 14.17 4.14 -5.86
C LYS A 3 13.65 5.45 -5.23
N TRP A 4 12.35 5.71 -5.38
CA TRP A 4 11.68 6.89 -4.81
C TRP A 4 11.41 6.77 -3.30
N VAL A 5 11.40 5.55 -2.74
CA VAL A 5 10.96 5.30 -1.36
C VAL A 5 11.79 6.08 -0.35
N PRO A 6 13.14 6.02 -0.31
CA PRO A 6 13.91 6.73 0.71
C PRO A 6 13.63 8.24 0.70
N ARG A 7 13.56 8.83 -0.50
CA ARG A 7 13.34 10.27 -0.65
C ARG A 7 11.94 10.70 -0.22
N LEU A 8 10.90 9.94 -0.55
CA LEU A 8 9.54 10.29 -0.15
C LEU A 8 9.29 10.01 1.33
N THR A 9 9.91 8.99 1.92
CA THR A 9 9.82 8.74 3.37
C THR A 9 10.45 9.87 4.19
N GLU A 10 11.54 10.48 3.71
CA GLU A 10 12.11 11.69 4.34
C GLU A 10 11.17 12.91 4.25
N LEU A 11 10.56 13.12 3.08
CA LEU A 11 9.74 14.31 2.83
C LEU A 11 8.33 14.21 3.44
N LEU A 12 7.82 12.99 3.61
CA LEU A 12 6.46 12.70 4.05
C LEU A 12 6.47 11.65 5.18
N PRO A 13 7.06 11.96 6.34
CA PRO A 13 7.29 10.98 7.40
C PRO A 13 6.00 10.38 7.98
N ASP A 14 4.90 11.15 7.97
CA ASP A 14 3.60 10.74 8.50
C ASP A 14 2.67 10.12 7.45
N SER A 15 3.15 10.02 6.20
CA SER A 15 2.36 9.46 5.10
C SER A 15 2.58 7.97 4.95
N THR A 16 1.53 7.32 4.46
CA THR A 16 1.60 5.96 3.95
C THR A 16 1.96 6.00 2.47
N LEU A 17 3.04 5.31 2.08
CA LEU A 17 3.42 5.20 0.66
C LEU A 17 3.08 3.81 0.14
N LEU A 18 2.55 3.75 -1.09
CA LEU A 18 2.17 2.50 -1.75
C LEU A 18 2.95 2.34 -3.05
N GLY A 19 3.65 1.23 -3.19
CA GLY A 19 4.11 0.72 -4.48
C GLY A 19 3.05 -0.22 -5.04
N ILE A 20 2.59 0.01 -6.27
CA ILE A 20 1.64 -0.86 -6.95
C ILE A 20 2.32 -1.34 -8.23
N ASP A 21 2.48 -2.66 -8.35
CA ASP A 21 3.06 -3.26 -9.55
C ASP A 21 2.18 -3.04 -10.77
N GLU A 22 2.76 -3.16 -11.97
CA GLU A 22 1.99 -3.09 -13.21
C GLU A 22 0.87 -4.14 -13.22
N ARG A 23 -0.27 -3.79 -13.84
CA ARG A 23 -1.46 -4.66 -13.91
C ARG A 23 -1.93 -5.16 -12.53
N THR A 24 -1.75 -4.32 -11.51
CA THR A 24 -2.16 -4.58 -10.13
C THR A 24 -2.99 -3.41 -9.63
N GLY A 25 -3.96 -3.68 -8.79
CA GLY A 25 -4.79 -2.68 -8.12
C GLY A 25 -5.25 -3.17 -6.76
N MET A 26 -5.86 -2.28 -5.99
CA MET A 26 -6.50 -2.64 -4.73
C MET A 26 -7.85 -1.95 -4.60
N MET A 27 -8.82 -2.62 -4.00
CA MET A 27 -10.16 -2.08 -3.77
C MET A 27 -10.46 -2.08 -2.28
N GLY A 28 -10.90 -0.93 -1.79
CA GLY A 28 -11.30 -0.72 -0.40
C GLY A 28 -12.78 -0.98 -0.21
N SER A 29 -13.13 -1.69 0.85
CA SER A 29 -14.48 -1.68 1.39
C SER A 29 -14.67 -0.36 2.16
N VAL A 30 -15.54 0.52 1.67
CA VAL A 30 -15.75 1.83 2.31
C VAL A 30 -16.48 1.62 3.64
N ALA A 31 -15.74 1.62 4.74
CA ALA A 31 -16.31 1.71 6.08
C ALA A 31 -16.55 3.20 6.44
N PRO A 32 -17.65 3.54 7.16
CA PRO A 32 -18.01 4.94 7.46
C PRO A 32 -16.94 5.77 8.21
N ALA A 33 -15.94 5.12 8.80
CA ALA A 33 -14.91 5.75 9.65
C ALA A 33 -13.48 5.65 9.08
N GLY A 34 -13.30 5.44 7.78
CA GLY A 34 -11.97 5.49 7.12
C GLY A 34 -11.07 4.26 7.32
N GLY A 35 -11.42 3.35 8.23
CA GLY A 35 -10.73 2.07 8.47
C GLY A 35 -11.18 0.94 7.54
N GLY A 36 -11.30 1.22 6.24
CA GLY A 36 -11.69 0.21 5.25
C GLY A 36 -10.60 -0.83 5.02
N GLU A 37 -10.99 -2.10 4.91
CA GLU A 37 -10.09 -3.16 4.46
C GLU A 37 -9.89 -3.06 2.94
N TRP A 38 -8.63 -3.14 2.52
CA TRP A 38 -8.21 -3.10 1.11
C TRP A 38 -7.77 -4.48 0.66
N THR A 39 -8.36 -4.98 -0.42
CA THR A 39 -7.97 -6.25 -1.05
C THR A 39 -7.17 -6.01 -2.33
N VAL A 40 -6.09 -6.76 -2.53
CA VAL A 40 -5.24 -6.68 -3.73
C VAL A 40 -5.77 -7.56 -4.86
N TYR A 41 -5.69 -7.07 -6.09
CA TYR A 41 -6.09 -7.75 -7.31
C TYR A 41 -5.06 -7.54 -8.43
N GLY A 42 -5.03 -8.47 -9.40
CA GLY A 42 -4.16 -8.35 -10.58
C GLY A 42 -3.03 -9.38 -10.61
N GLN A 43 -1.92 -9.03 -11.27
CA GLN A 43 -0.83 -9.96 -11.57
C GLN A 43 0.42 -9.77 -10.69
N GLY A 44 0.55 -8.62 -10.02
CA GLY A 44 1.67 -8.31 -9.13
C GLY A 44 1.19 -8.03 -7.71
N SER A 45 2.03 -7.33 -6.95
CA SER A 45 1.79 -7.07 -5.53
C SER A 45 1.59 -5.59 -5.23
N VAL A 46 1.03 -5.31 -4.06
CA VAL A 46 1.05 -3.99 -3.43
C VAL A 46 2.07 -4.00 -2.29
N THR A 47 2.95 -2.99 -2.26
CA THR A 47 3.92 -2.80 -1.18
C THR A 47 3.58 -1.56 -0.38
N LEU A 48 3.44 -1.71 0.93
CA LEU A 48 3.20 -0.67 1.91
C LEU A 48 4.51 -0.24 2.56
N TYR A 49 4.81 1.06 2.53
CA TYR A 49 5.93 1.65 3.27
C TYR A 49 5.41 2.64 4.31
N ARG A 50 5.76 2.43 5.58
CA ARG A 50 5.36 3.32 6.67
C ARG A 50 6.29 3.19 7.88
N ALA A 51 6.73 4.33 8.43
CA ALA A 51 7.56 4.38 9.63
C ALA A 51 8.78 3.43 9.57
N GLY A 52 9.44 3.36 8.40
CA GLY A 52 10.57 2.46 8.14
C GLY A 52 10.20 0.98 7.91
N ASN A 53 8.94 0.60 8.09
CA ASN A 53 8.46 -0.75 7.82
C ASN A 53 8.04 -0.91 6.36
N THR A 54 8.25 -2.12 5.84
CA THR A 54 7.82 -2.53 4.50
C THR A 54 6.99 -3.80 4.60
N ALA A 55 5.79 -3.81 4.02
CA ALA A 55 4.93 -4.99 3.93
C ALA A 55 4.47 -5.21 2.49
N VAL A 56 4.40 -6.45 2.03
CA VAL A 56 4.01 -6.80 0.65
C VAL A 56 2.77 -7.68 0.69
N PHE A 57 1.81 -7.37 -0.18
CA PHE A 57 0.53 -8.04 -0.29
C PHE A 57 0.31 -8.52 -1.72
N ALA A 58 0.13 -9.83 -1.87
CA ALA A 58 -0.15 -10.51 -3.13
C ALA A 58 -1.66 -10.47 -3.46
N PRO A 59 -2.06 -10.79 -4.72
CA PRO A 59 -3.47 -10.85 -5.10
C PRO A 59 -4.28 -11.77 -4.18
N GLY A 60 -5.45 -11.29 -3.77
CA GLY A 60 -6.34 -11.97 -2.82
C GLY A 60 -6.05 -11.69 -1.35
N GLN A 61 -4.93 -11.06 -1.01
CA GLN A 61 -4.65 -10.63 0.36
C GLN A 61 -5.32 -9.30 0.67
N SER A 62 -5.72 -9.15 1.93
CA SER A 62 -6.31 -7.93 2.46
C SER A 62 -5.43 -7.27 3.51
N PHE A 63 -5.50 -5.95 3.62
CA PHE A 63 -4.80 -5.16 4.63
C PHE A 63 -5.52 -3.86 4.96
N THR A 64 -5.17 -3.24 6.08
CA THR A 64 -5.66 -1.92 6.48
C THR A 64 -4.59 -0.86 6.22
N LEU A 65 -5.03 0.29 5.71
CA LEU A 65 -4.23 1.51 5.73
C LEU A 65 -4.46 2.13 7.11
N GLY A 66 -3.65 1.74 8.09
CA GLY A 66 -3.74 2.31 9.44
C GLY A 66 -3.39 3.79 9.48
#